data_AF-A0A8T5GZW0-F1
#
_entry.id   AF-A0A8T5GZW0-F1
#
_cell.length_a   1.000
_cell.length_b   1.000
_cell.length_c   1.000
_cell.angle_alpha   90.00
_cell.angle_beta   90.00
_cell.angle_gamma   90.00
#
_symmetry.space_group_name_H-M   'P 1'
#
loop_
_entity.id
_entity.type
_entity.pdbx_description
1 polymer ?
#
loop_
_entity_poly.entity_id
_entity_poly.type
_entity_poly.pdbx_seq_one_letter_code
_entity_poly.pdbx_strand_id
1 'polypeptide(L)'
;MGDNLPLLTMVKSREIDDEPISLSEESKNLLNTLSSLCSFYTVDDFVGFIFSEKFRNLVESPSPWIIFEIGMYLDHQKNMQLIVSSDKIMLVDNVGCGWNNGAFESSDKKEISREMKSWCEMVFEPNSRFE
;
A
#
# COMPACT_ATOMS: atom_id res chain seq x y z
N MET A 1 18.93 11.14 11.11
CA MET A 1 17.68 10.51 10.65
C MET A 1 16.63 10.83 11.69
N GLY A 2 15.45 11.32 11.30
CA GLY A 2 14.37 11.56 12.24
C GLY A 2 13.80 10.22 12.66
N ASP A 3 14.36 9.62 13.71
CA ASP A 3 14.13 8.25 14.19
C ASP A 3 12.67 7.97 14.67
N ASN A 4 11.72 8.87 14.38
CA ASN A 4 10.36 8.83 14.92
C ASN A 4 9.25 9.17 13.91
N LEU A 5 9.56 9.35 12.62
CA LEU A 5 8.54 9.62 11.61
C LEU A 5 8.18 8.35 10.84
N PRO A 6 6.90 8.12 10.54
CA PRO A 6 6.51 7.00 9.68
C PRO A 6 7.11 7.15 8.28
N LEU A 7 7.36 6.02 7.63
CA LEU A 7 7.95 5.95 6.29
C LEU A 7 6.86 6.03 5.23
N LEU A 8 5.82 5.22 5.39
CA LEU A 8 4.74 5.05 4.44
C LEU A 8 3.41 5.49 5.03
N THR A 9 2.51 5.86 4.15
CA THR A 9 1.11 6.13 4.44
C THR A 9 0.26 5.29 3.50
N MET A 10 -0.88 4.85 3.97
CA MET A 10 -1.86 4.11 3.18
C MET A 10 -3.23 4.71 3.42
N VAL A 11 -3.99 4.89 2.36
CA VAL A 11 -5.37 5.35 2.44
C VAL A 11 -6.19 4.66 1.36
N LYS A 12 -7.48 4.43 1.61
CA LYS A 12 -8.44 4.06 0.56
C LYS A 12 -8.44 5.17 -0.49
N SER A 13 -8.08 4.84 -1.72
CA SER A 13 -8.08 5.79 -2.84
C SER A 13 -9.46 5.87 -3.46
N ARG A 14 -9.99 4.73 -3.93
CA ARG A 14 -11.30 4.65 -4.58
C ARG A 14 -11.84 3.22 -4.59
N GLU A 15 -13.15 3.11 -4.69
CA GLU A 15 -13.85 1.87 -5.05
C GLU A 15 -13.93 1.77 -6.57
N ILE A 16 -13.60 0.61 -7.11
CA ILE A 16 -13.61 0.30 -8.55
C ILE A 16 -14.64 -0.74 -8.93
N ASP A 17 -15.25 -1.40 -7.95
CA ASP A 17 -16.31 -2.39 -8.13
C ASP A 17 -17.29 -2.33 -6.94
N ASP A 18 -18.34 -3.15 -6.98
CA ASP A 18 -19.36 -3.16 -5.93
C ASP A 18 -18.81 -3.74 -4.63
N GLU A 19 -19.31 -3.23 -3.50
CA GLU A 19 -18.94 -3.75 -2.18
C GLU A 19 -19.33 -5.24 -2.10
N PRO A 20 -18.42 -6.14 -1.71
CA PRO A 20 -18.77 -7.55 -1.57
C PRO A 20 -19.87 -7.71 -0.52
N ILE A 21 -20.93 -8.44 -0.91
CA ILE A 21 -22.18 -8.62 -0.14
C ILE A 21 -21.94 -9.17 1.29
N SER A 22 -20.78 -9.81 1.51
CA SER A 22 -20.43 -10.53 2.74
C SER A 22 -19.31 -9.87 3.56
N LEU A 23 -19.17 -8.54 3.57
CA LEU A 23 -18.23 -7.90 4.49
C LEU A 23 -18.70 -7.98 5.95
N SER A 24 -17.92 -8.68 6.77
CA SER A 24 -18.06 -8.69 8.22
C SER A 24 -17.95 -7.28 8.82
N GLU A 25 -18.55 -7.07 10.00
CA GLU A 25 -18.43 -5.80 10.73
C GLU A 25 -16.97 -5.41 11.00
N GLU A 26 -16.10 -6.40 11.24
CA GLU A 26 -14.66 -6.19 11.38
C GLU A 26 -14.01 -5.60 10.12
N SER A 27 -14.35 -6.14 8.94
CA SER A 27 -13.85 -5.64 7.66
C SER A 27 -14.35 -4.21 7.39
N LYS A 28 -15.61 -3.91 7.73
CA LYS A 28 -16.17 -2.55 7.61
C LYS A 28 -15.47 -1.55 8.52
N ASN A 29 -15.17 -1.94 9.76
CA ASN A 29 -14.40 -1.12 10.69
C ASN A 29 -12.97 -0.89 10.20
N LEU A 30 -12.33 -1.92 9.64
CA LEU A 30 -11.00 -1.80 9.04
C LEU A 30 -11.03 -0.86 7.83
N LEU A 31 -12.01 -1.00 6.95
CA LEU A 31 -12.17 -0.13 5.78
C LEU A 31 -12.38 1.33 6.18
N ASN A 32 -13.18 1.57 7.21
CA ASN A 32 -13.37 2.93 7.75
C ASN A 32 -12.06 3.48 8.33
N THR A 33 -11.27 2.63 8.98
CA THR A 33 -9.93 3.00 9.46
C THR A 33 -8.99 3.33 8.31
N LEU A 34 -8.98 2.52 7.24
CA LEU A 34 -8.19 2.75 6.03
C LEU A 34 -8.71 3.91 5.18
N SER A 35 -9.96 4.34 5.38
CA SER A 35 -10.48 5.58 4.79
C SER A 35 -9.90 6.82 5.48
N SER A 36 -9.39 6.65 6.70
CA SER A 36 -8.49 7.61 7.34
C SER A 36 -7.04 7.26 6.99
N LEU A 37 -6.19 8.25 6.81
CA LEU A 37 -4.79 8.03 6.47
C LEU A 37 -4.09 7.21 7.56
N CYS A 38 -3.68 5.98 7.23
CA CYS A 38 -2.90 5.09 8.10
C CYS A 38 -1.41 5.28 7.83
N SER A 39 -0.61 5.35 8.88
CA SER A 39 0.85 5.54 8.75
C SER A 39 1.60 4.30 9.23
N PHE A 40 2.67 3.93 8.52
CA PHE A 40 3.52 2.78 8.81
C PHE A 40 4.96 3.24 9.00
N TYR A 41 5.60 2.78 10.08
CA TYR A 41 6.98 3.14 10.41
C TYR A 41 8.01 2.46 9.52
N THR A 42 7.73 1.24 9.08
CA THR A 42 8.63 0.49 8.22
C THR A 42 7.86 -0.19 7.08
N VAL A 43 8.59 -0.55 6.02
CA VAL A 43 8.06 -1.41 4.96
C VAL A 43 7.61 -2.76 5.54
N ASP A 44 8.27 -3.27 6.58
CA ASP A 44 7.92 -4.56 7.17
C ASP A 44 6.57 -4.51 7.91
N ASP A 45 6.28 -3.41 8.62
CA ASP A 45 4.96 -3.17 9.24
C ASP A 45 3.85 -3.12 8.18
N PHE A 46 4.09 -2.37 7.11
CA PHE A 46 3.14 -2.26 6.00
C PHE A 46 2.89 -3.62 5.34
N VAL A 47 3.95 -4.35 5.01
CA VAL A 47 3.84 -5.68 4.38
C VAL A 47 3.23 -6.69 5.36
N GLY A 48 3.56 -6.61 6.64
CA GLY A 48 2.92 -7.39 7.69
C GLY A 48 1.40 -7.15 7.73
N PHE A 49 0.99 -5.90 7.58
CA PHE A 49 -0.41 -5.50 7.56
C PHE A 49 -1.17 -6.04 6.33
N ILE A 50 -0.66 -5.85 5.10
CA ILE A 50 -1.36 -6.32 3.88
C ILE A 50 -1.41 -7.85 3.75
N PHE A 51 -0.54 -8.56 4.46
CA PHE A 51 -0.58 -10.02 4.58
C PHE A 51 -1.29 -10.51 5.85
N SER A 52 -1.82 -9.60 6.68
CA SER A 52 -2.61 -9.99 7.84
C SER A 52 -3.97 -10.56 7.43
N GLU A 53 -4.49 -11.51 8.21
CA GLU A 53 -5.82 -12.08 7.98
C GLU A 53 -6.90 -10.99 7.95
N LYS A 54 -6.78 -9.95 8.78
CA LYS A 54 -7.76 -8.85 8.83
C LYS A 54 -7.84 -8.10 7.50
N PHE A 55 -6.68 -7.75 6.93
CA PHE A 55 -6.64 -7.06 5.65
C PHE A 55 -7.06 -7.98 4.51
N ARG A 56 -6.54 -9.22 4.49
CA ARG A 56 -6.95 -10.22 3.50
C ARG A 56 -8.45 -10.45 3.52
N ASN A 57 -9.09 -10.63 4.66
CA ASN A 57 -10.55 -10.77 4.76
C ASN A 57 -11.35 -9.56 4.25
N LEU A 58 -10.75 -8.36 4.17
CA LEU A 58 -11.38 -7.18 3.57
C LEU A 58 -11.26 -7.16 2.05
N VAL A 59 -10.11 -7.56 1.50
CA VAL A 59 -9.76 -7.37 0.08
C VAL A 59 -9.75 -8.66 -0.74
N GLU A 60 -9.80 -9.82 -0.10
CA GLU A 60 -9.79 -11.14 -0.71
C GLU A 60 -11.17 -11.41 -1.32
N SER A 61 -11.35 -10.84 -2.50
CA SER A 61 -12.52 -11.03 -3.36
C SER A 61 -12.06 -11.52 -4.73
N PRO A 62 -12.90 -12.27 -5.46
CA PRO A 62 -12.56 -12.79 -6.78
C PRO A 62 -12.31 -11.67 -7.81
N SER A 63 -12.79 -10.46 -7.55
CA SER A 63 -12.46 -9.26 -8.31
C SER A 63 -12.04 -8.14 -7.36
N PRO A 64 -10.97 -7.39 -7.69
CA PRO A 64 -10.54 -6.26 -6.88
C PRO A 64 -11.60 -5.17 -6.93
N TRP A 65 -12.04 -4.71 -5.75
CA TRP A 65 -13.11 -3.73 -5.63
C TRP A 65 -12.66 -2.42 -4.97
N ILE A 66 -11.52 -2.43 -4.26
CA ILE A 66 -10.87 -1.23 -3.70
C ILE A 66 -9.47 -1.07 -4.27
N ILE A 67 -9.11 0.17 -4.59
CA ILE A 67 -7.74 0.60 -4.78
C ILE A 67 -7.30 1.39 -3.55
N PHE A 68 -6.16 1.01 -2.99
CA PHE A 68 -5.50 1.78 -1.94
C PHE A 68 -4.37 2.59 -2.56
N GLU A 69 -4.13 3.78 -2.00
CA GLU A 69 -2.99 4.60 -2.33
C GLU A 69 -1.96 4.49 -1.22
N ILE A 70 -0.69 4.34 -1.60
CA ILE A 70 0.44 4.25 -0.70
C ILE A 70 1.39 5.38 -1.02
N GLY A 71 1.50 6.33 -0.11
CA GLY A 71 2.35 7.51 -0.25
C GLY A 71 3.53 7.48 0.70
N MET A 72 4.60 8.16 0.33
CA MET A 72 5.66 8.51 1.27
C MET A 72 5.13 9.50 2.30
N TYR A 73 5.42 9.30 3.58
CA TYR A 73 4.93 10.19 4.63
C TYR A 73 5.46 11.63 4.50
N LEU A 74 6.71 11.80 4.08
CA LEU A 74 7.34 13.11 3.93
C LEU A 74 6.89 13.85 2.66
N ASP A 75 6.33 13.14 1.69
CA ASP A 75 5.95 13.69 0.39
C ASP A 75 4.84 12.84 -0.24
N HIS A 76 3.59 13.25 -0.03
CA HIS A 76 2.43 12.50 -0.52
C HIS A 76 2.26 12.56 -2.06
N GLN A 77 3.01 13.40 -2.77
CA GLN A 77 3.04 13.35 -4.24
C GLN A 77 3.77 12.09 -4.74
N LYS A 78 4.66 11.54 -3.89
CA LYS A 78 5.35 10.29 -4.12
C LYS A 78 4.50 9.13 -3.65
N ASN A 79 3.65 8.61 -4.52
CA ASN A 79 2.71 7.54 -4.21
C ASN A 79 2.66 6.43 -5.26
N MET A 80 2.03 5.32 -4.87
CA MET A 80 1.74 4.16 -5.70
C MET A 80 0.37 3.60 -5.37
N GLN A 81 -0.22 2.82 -6.27
CA GLN A 81 -1.49 2.13 -6.04
C GLN A 81 -1.25 0.70 -5.59
N LEU A 82 -2.00 0.27 -4.59
CA LEU A 82 -2.11 -1.11 -4.14
C LEU A 82 -3.47 -1.64 -4.57
N ILE A 83 -3.43 -2.71 -5.36
CA ILE A 83 -4.60 -3.44 -5.85
C ILE A 83 -4.43 -4.87 -5.38
N VAL A 84 -5.37 -5.36 -4.57
CA VAL A 84 -5.30 -6.72 -4.04
C VAL A 84 -6.45 -7.54 -4.60
N SER A 85 -6.11 -8.76 -5.02
CA SER A 85 -7.05 -9.77 -5.49
C SER A 85 -6.84 -11.07 -4.70
N SER A 86 -7.73 -12.03 -4.87
CA SER A 86 -7.66 -13.31 -4.14
C SER A 86 -6.35 -14.08 -4.34
N ASP A 87 -5.73 -13.95 -5.51
CA ASP A 87 -4.52 -14.72 -5.86
C ASP A 87 -3.21 -13.93 -5.67
N LYS A 88 -3.24 -12.61 -5.84
CA LYS A 88 -2.04 -11.77 -5.93
C LYS A 88 -2.24 -10.34 -5.47
N ILE A 89 -1.12 -9.71 -5.13
CA ILE A 89 -1.02 -8.28 -4.85
C ILE A 89 -0.36 -7.61 -6.05
N MET A 90 -0.96 -6.52 -6.52
CA MET A 90 -0.42 -5.66 -7.56
C MET A 90 -0.12 -4.28 -6.99
N LEU A 91 1.07 -3.78 -7.30
CA LEU A 91 1.59 -2.48 -6.93
C LEU A 91 1.87 -1.70 -8.21
N VAL A 92 1.34 -0.49 -8.32
CA VAL A 92 1.50 0.35 -9.53
C VAL A 92 2.15 1.66 -9.14
N ASP A 93 3.32 1.94 -9.68
CA ASP A 93 4.04 3.18 -9.43
C ASP A 93 3.35 4.35 -10.12
N ASN A 94 2.97 5.38 -9.35
CA ASN A 94 2.43 6.63 -9.92
C ASN A 94 3.51 7.72 -10.06
N VAL A 95 4.69 7.52 -9.47
CA VAL A 95 5.78 8.52 -9.49
C VAL A 95 6.46 8.53 -10.87
N GLY A 96 6.52 7.39 -11.55
CA GLY A 96 7.25 7.24 -12.80
C GLY A 96 8.76 7.14 -12.57
N CYS A 97 9.19 6.58 -11.44
CA CYS A 97 10.61 6.48 -11.07
C CYS A 97 11.35 5.35 -11.83
N GLY A 98 10.64 4.57 -12.64
CA GLY A 98 11.19 3.44 -13.40
C GLY A 98 11.21 2.12 -12.63
N TRP A 99 10.69 2.09 -11.41
CA TRP A 99 10.55 0.87 -10.60
C TRP A 99 9.67 -0.17 -11.29
N ASN A 100 10.19 -1.39 -11.48
CA ASN A 100 9.50 -2.52 -12.13
C ASN A 100 8.74 -2.16 -13.42
N ASN A 101 9.28 -1.25 -14.23
CA ASN A 101 8.65 -0.80 -15.48
C ASN A 101 7.21 -0.24 -15.26
N GLY A 102 6.95 0.30 -14.07
CA GLY A 102 5.69 0.96 -13.67
C GLY A 102 4.74 0.10 -12.84
N ALA A 103 4.88 -1.23 -12.83
CA ALA A 103 4.01 -2.10 -12.04
C ALA A 103 4.68 -3.41 -11.65
N PHE A 104 4.38 -3.90 -10.45
CA PHE A 104 4.84 -5.17 -9.93
C PHE A 104 3.68 -5.98 -9.41
N GLU A 105 3.68 -7.29 -9.65
CA GLU A 105 2.72 -8.21 -9.07
C GLU A 105 3.40 -9.42 -8.46
N SER A 106 3.00 -9.79 -7.25
CA SER A 106 3.43 -11.03 -6.61
C SER A 106 2.44 -11.45 -5.52
N SER A 107 2.42 -12.74 -5.21
CA SER A 107 1.72 -13.31 -4.07
C SER A 107 2.67 -13.62 -2.91
N ASP A 108 3.99 -13.50 -3.11
CA ASP A 108 5.00 -13.79 -2.10
C ASP A 108 5.32 -12.56 -1.24
N LYS A 109 5.22 -12.74 0.08
CA LYS A 109 5.47 -11.70 1.07
C LYS A 109 6.90 -11.14 1.00
N LYS A 110 7.90 -11.99 0.76
CA LYS A 110 9.31 -11.58 0.73
C LYS A 110 9.61 -10.78 -0.53
N GLU A 111 9.03 -11.17 -1.66
CA GLU A 111 9.14 -10.42 -2.90
C GLU A 111 8.51 -9.03 -2.76
N ILE A 112 7.25 -8.95 -2.31
CA ILE A 112 6.57 -7.66 -2.09
C ILE A 112 7.38 -6.78 -1.13
N SER A 113 7.93 -7.34 -0.04
CA SER A 113 8.79 -6.60 0.89
C SER A 113 10.07 -6.07 0.24
N ARG A 114 10.74 -6.89 -0.57
CA ARG A 114 11.95 -6.49 -1.30
C ARG A 114 11.65 -5.37 -2.28
N GLU A 115 10.60 -5.53 -3.09
CA GLU A 115 10.26 -4.56 -4.12
C GLU A 115 9.76 -3.24 -3.52
N MET A 116 8.97 -3.29 -2.43
CA MET A 116 8.55 -2.08 -1.70
C MET A 116 9.74 -1.33 -1.10
N LYS A 117 10.74 -2.03 -0.54
CA LYS A 117 11.98 -1.39 -0.06
C LYS A 117 12.71 -0.71 -1.21
N SER A 118 12.85 -1.40 -2.35
CA SER A 118 13.49 -0.83 -3.53
C SER A 118 12.76 0.40 -4.06
N TRP A 119 11.42 0.37 -4.13
CA TRP A 119 10.62 1.54 -4.51
C TRP A 119 10.84 2.69 -3.54
N CYS A 120 10.77 2.43 -2.22
CA CYS A 120 11.04 3.44 -1.21
C CYS A 120 12.43 4.04 -1.40
N GLU A 121 13.47 3.25 -1.65
CA GLU A 121 14.84 3.76 -1.87
C GLU A 121 14.97 4.58 -3.15
N MET A 122 14.27 4.22 -4.22
CA MET A 122 14.28 4.98 -5.49
C MET A 122 13.56 6.32 -5.36
N VAL A 123 12.47 6.33 -4.59
CA VAL A 123 11.57 7.48 -4.45
C VAL A 123 11.99 8.39 -3.30
N PHE A 124 12.65 7.83 -2.29
CA PHE A 124 13.27 8.56 -1.20
C PHE A 124 14.60 9.17 -1.67
N GLU A 125 14.57 10.43 -2.07
CA GLU A 125 15.79 11.20 -2.25
C GLU A 125 16.29 11.73 -0.89
N PRO A 126 17.45 11.28 -0.39
CA PRO A 126 18.02 11.82 0.84
C PRO A 126 18.53 13.28 0.71
N ASN A 127 18.48 13.88 -0.48
CA ASN A 127 19.14 15.15 -0.79
C ASN A 127 18.23 16.37 -1.08
N SER A 128 16.90 16.25 -1.09
CA SER A 128 16.04 17.44 -1.31
C SER A 128 15.76 18.26 -0.04
N ARG A 129 16.59 18.10 0.99
CA ARG A 129 16.54 18.91 2.23
C ARG A 129 17.79 19.79 2.38
N PHE A 130 18.16 20.48 1.30
CA PHE A 130 18.96 21.69 1.37
C PHE A 130 18.55 22.60 0.21
N GLU A 131 17.52 23.41 0.44
CA GLU A 131 17.43 24.80 -0.05
C GLU A 131 16.78 25.66 1.05
#